data_AF-A0A3B0SCX1-F1
#
_entry.id   AF-A0A3B0SCX1-F1
#
_cell.length_a   1.000
_cell.length_b   1.000
_cell.length_c   1.000
_cell.angle_alpha   90.00
_cell.angle_beta   90.00
_cell.angle_gamma   90.00
#
_symmetry.space_group_name_H-M   'P 1'
#
loop_
_entity.id
_entity.type
_entity.pdbx_description
1 polymer ?
#
loop_
_entity_poly.entity_id
_entity_poly.type
_entity_poly.pdbx_seq_one_letter_code
_entity_poly.pdbx_strand_id
1 'polypeptide(L)'
;MSTSSMHLPAVRRHMALFWAVCSILMFSFPALGQSDNQSGNLDSYGNKAENISFSIKAQPLRSALIDFSKQSGIQLIYVADEGSAPNSPGLAGNFTIRQALAILLRNSGF
;
A
#
# COMPACT_ATOMS: atom_id res chain seq x y z
N MET A 1 -50.17 -10.65 42.51
CA MET A 1 -50.66 -9.97 41.29
C MET A 1 -50.18 -8.53 41.33
N SER A 2 -49.56 -8.06 40.24
CA SER A 2 -49.11 -6.67 39.97
C SER A 2 -47.89 -6.18 40.76
N THR A 3 -46.86 -5.52 40.22
CA THR A 3 -46.59 -4.90 38.91
C THR A 3 -45.09 -4.56 38.81
N SER A 4 -44.62 -4.31 37.59
CA SER A 4 -43.47 -3.45 37.25
C SER A 4 -42.07 -4.09 37.31
N SER A 5 -41.75 -4.85 36.26
CA SER A 5 -40.37 -4.99 35.79
C SER A 5 -39.98 -3.70 35.06
N MET A 6 -39.01 -2.98 35.63
CA MET A 6 -38.38 -1.81 35.04
C MET A 6 -36.95 -2.19 34.65
N HIS A 7 -36.51 -1.63 33.52
CA HIS A 7 -35.11 -1.38 33.13
C HIS A 7 -34.48 -2.31 32.07
N LEU A 8 -34.54 -1.84 30.81
CA LEU A 8 -33.58 -2.08 29.71
C LEU A 8 -32.72 -0.80 29.59
N PRO A 9 -31.42 -0.84 29.19
CA PRO A 9 -31.01 -1.10 27.79
C PRO A 9 -29.73 -1.98 27.66
N ALA A 10 -29.64 -2.90 26.68
CA ALA A 10 -29.18 -2.73 25.29
C ALA A 10 -27.67 -2.39 25.13
N VAL A 11 -26.97 -3.20 24.31
CA VAL A 11 -25.65 -2.91 23.68
C VAL A 11 -24.38 -3.09 24.55
N ARG A 12 -24.06 -4.32 24.99
CA ARG A 12 -22.67 -4.63 25.45
C ARG A 12 -22.29 -6.11 25.45
N ARG A 13 -23.09 -6.97 24.82
CA ARG A 13 -22.93 -8.43 24.88
C ARG A 13 -22.24 -9.05 23.66
N HIS A 14 -21.98 -8.25 22.61
CA HIS A 14 -21.25 -8.70 21.42
C HIS A 14 -19.72 -8.65 21.55
N MET A 15 -19.18 -8.27 22.71
CA MET A 15 -17.75 -8.43 23.03
C MET A 15 -17.41 -9.85 23.51
N ALA A 16 -18.38 -10.60 24.04
CA ALA A 16 -18.13 -11.90 24.66
C ALA A 16 -18.09 -13.08 23.66
N LEU A 17 -18.85 -12.99 22.56
CA LEU A 17 -18.93 -14.10 21.59
C LEU A 17 -17.84 -14.04 20.52
N PHE A 18 -17.27 -12.86 20.25
CA PHE A 18 -16.13 -12.71 19.34
C PHE A 18 -14.83 -13.24 19.95
N TRP A 19 -14.74 -13.32 21.29
CA TRP A 19 -13.56 -13.78 22.01
C TRP A 19 -13.43 -15.31 22.04
N ALA A 20 -14.55 -16.04 22.02
CA ALA A 20 -14.56 -17.51 22.12
C ALA A 20 -14.19 -18.23 20.80
N VAL A 21 -14.42 -17.60 19.64
CA VAL A 21 -14.00 -18.16 18.34
C VAL A 21 -12.48 -18.05 18.14
N CYS A 22 -11.84 -17.04 18.74
CA CYS A 22 -10.38 -16.89 18.71
C CYS A 22 -9.64 -17.92 19.59
N SER A 23 -10.35 -18.58 20.52
CA SER A 23 -9.74 -19.54 21.46
C SER A 23 -9.40 -20.89 20.82
N ILE A 24 -10.03 -21.24 19.69
CA ILE A 24 -9.82 -22.54 19.03
C ILE A 24 -8.51 -22.57 18.21
N LEU A 25 -7.87 -21.42 17.98
CA LEU A 25 -6.59 -21.32 17.25
C LEU A 25 -5.33 -21.42 18.15
N MET A 26 -5.50 -21.66 19.46
CA MET A 26 -4.43 -21.67 20.47
C MET A 26 -4.11 -23.08 21.00
N PHE A 27 -3.88 -24.06 20.13
CA PHE A 27 -3.27 -25.33 20.56
C PHE A 27 -2.51 -26.06 19.45
N SER A 28 -1.42 -25.45 18.96
CA SER A 28 -0.33 -26.19 18.30
C SER A 28 1.02 -25.50 18.54
N PHE A 29 1.62 -25.89 19.66
CA PHE A 29 3.04 -25.85 20.03
C PHE A 29 3.93 -26.64 19.02
N PRO A 30 5.29 -26.74 19.15
CA PRO A 30 6.20 -26.19 20.17
C PRO A 30 7.53 -25.61 19.61
N ALA A 31 8.41 -25.21 20.55
CA ALA A 31 9.88 -25.33 20.54
C ALA A 31 10.65 -23.99 20.54
N LEU A 32 11.13 -23.65 21.74
CA LEU A 32 12.23 -22.72 21.97
C LEU A 32 13.52 -23.30 21.37
N GLY A 33 13.81 -22.91 20.13
CA GLY A 33 15.14 -22.90 19.55
C GLY A 33 15.43 -21.46 19.13
N GLN A 34 16.28 -20.78 19.90
CA GLN A 34 16.63 -19.39 19.65
C GLN A 34 17.47 -19.23 18.39
N SER A 35 17.11 -18.19 17.64
CA SER A 35 18.06 -17.32 16.94
C SER A 35 18.79 -17.96 15.76
N ASP A 36 18.14 -17.94 14.59
CA ASP A 36 18.86 -17.45 13.43
C ASP A 36 18.45 -16.01 13.14
N ASN A 37 19.46 -15.23 12.87
CA ASN A 37 19.49 -13.80 12.96
C ASN A 37 18.75 -13.26 11.75
N GLN A 38 17.86 -12.29 11.94
CA GLN A 38 17.37 -11.44 10.84
C GLN A 38 18.51 -10.51 10.40
N SER A 39 19.60 -11.11 9.95
CA SER A 39 20.78 -10.50 9.37
C SER A 39 20.48 -10.29 7.90
N GLY A 40 19.97 -9.09 7.61
CA GLY A 40 19.81 -8.63 6.25
C GLY A 40 18.54 -7.83 6.01
N ASN A 41 18.32 -6.77 6.79
CA ASN A 41 17.59 -5.62 6.25
C ASN A 41 18.62 -4.54 5.94
N LEU A 42 19.49 -4.89 5.00
CA LEU A 42 20.17 -3.95 4.13
C LEU A 42 19.12 -3.03 3.53
N ASP A 43 18.94 -1.87 4.17
CA ASP A 43 19.12 -0.59 3.51
C ASP A 43 18.60 -0.61 2.07
N SER A 44 17.27 -0.74 1.94
CA SER A 44 16.57 -0.70 0.66
C SER A 44 16.53 0.74 0.10
N TYR A 45 17.67 1.44 0.09
CA TYR A 45 17.88 2.68 -0.65
C TYR A 45 18.12 2.34 -2.13
N GLY A 46 17.13 1.70 -2.75
CA GLY A 46 17.33 1.13 -4.07
C GLY A 46 16.19 0.25 -4.53
N ASN A 47 14.97 0.81 -4.58
CA ASN A 47 13.85 0.31 -5.38
C ASN A 47 13.69 -1.23 -5.35
N LYS A 48 13.00 -1.74 -4.31
CA LYS A 48 12.46 -3.10 -4.36
C LYS A 48 11.76 -3.29 -5.71
N ALA A 49 12.05 -4.39 -6.40
CA ALA A 49 11.36 -4.81 -7.61
C ALA A 49 9.95 -5.33 -7.27
N GLU A 50 9.21 -4.54 -6.50
CA GLU A 50 7.81 -4.78 -6.20
C GLU A 50 7.00 -4.27 -7.38
N ASN A 51 6.14 -5.15 -7.91
CA ASN A 51 5.24 -4.79 -8.99
C ASN A 51 4.04 -4.07 -8.38
N ILE A 52 3.85 -2.82 -8.77
CA ILE A 52 2.75 -1.97 -8.33
C ILE A 52 1.78 -1.86 -9.51
N SER A 53 0.48 -1.96 -9.21
CA SER A 53 -0.55 -1.71 -10.21
C SER A 53 -0.66 -0.21 -10.45
N PHE A 54 -0.23 0.24 -11.62
CA PHE A 54 -0.36 1.61 -12.06
C PHE A 54 -1.58 1.77 -12.97
N SER A 55 -2.25 2.91 -12.84
CA SER A 55 -3.31 3.37 -13.73
C SER A 55 -3.17 4.88 -13.91
N ILE A 56 -2.38 5.28 -14.90
CA ILE A 56 -2.06 6.66 -15.25
C ILE A 56 -2.55 6.89 -16.68
N LYS A 57 -3.47 7.84 -16.86
CA LYS A 57 -3.98 8.21 -18.18
C LYS A 57 -2.92 8.96 -18.98
N ALA A 58 -3.05 8.97 -20.30
CA ALA A 58 -2.25 9.84 -21.16
C ALA A 58 -2.56 11.30 -20.80
N GLN A 59 -1.53 12.03 -20.36
CA GLN A 59 -1.65 13.38 -19.84
C GLN A 59 -0.29 14.11 -19.92
N PRO A 60 -0.23 15.42 -19.68
CA PRO A 60 1.04 16.15 -19.63
C PRO A 60 2.01 15.46 -18.66
N LEU A 61 3.30 15.36 -19.02
CA LEU A 61 4.29 14.63 -18.24
C LEU A 61 4.28 15.01 -16.76
N ARG A 62 4.18 16.32 -16.46
CA ARG A 62 4.12 16.81 -15.08
C ARG A 62 2.98 16.18 -14.28
N SER A 63 1.77 16.15 -14.83
CA SER A 63 0.60 15.52 -14.20
C SER A 63 0.79 14.00 -14.06
N ALA A 64 1.38 13.36 -15.06
CA ALA A 64 1.67 11.92 -15.02
C ALA A 64 2.68 11.56 -13.92
N LEU A 65 3.73 12.37 -13.73
CA LEU A 65 4.72 12.18 -12.67
C LEU A 65 4.13 12.43 -11.27
N ILE A 66 3.22 13.40 -11.14
CA ILE A 66 2.47 13.62 -9.90
C ILE A 66 1.63 12.38 -9.57
N ASP A 67 0.85 11.86 -10.51
CA ASP A 67 0.03 10.67 -10.26
C ASP A 67 0.86 9.41 -10.01
N PHE A 68 2.01 9.28 -10.70
CA PHE A 68 2.98 8.24 -10.44
C PHE A 68 3.51 8.28 -9.01
N SER A 69 3.94 9.45 -8.51
CA SER A 69 4.43 9.60 -7.13
C SER A 69 3.37 9.22 -6.09
N LYS A 70 2.10 9.58 -6.34
CA LYS A 70 0.97 9.19 -5.48
C LYS A 70 0.75 7.68 -5.46
N GLN A 71 0.81 7.01 -6.62
CA GLN A 71 0.55 5.56 -6.72
C GLN A 71 1.73 4.71 -6.23
N SER A 72 2.95 5.19 -6.42
CA SER A 72 4.18 4.49 -5.99
C SER A 72 4.57 4.77 -4.54
N GLY A 73 4.00 5.80 -3.91
CA GLY A 73 4.31 6.20 -2.54
C GLY A 73 5.71 6.81 -2.37
N ILE A 74 6.40 7.13 -3.46
CA ILE A 74 7.74 7.74 -3.43
C ILE A 74 7.69 9.23 -3.73
N GLN A 75 8.57 9.98 -3.08
CA GLN A 75 8.77 11.39 -3.39
C GLN A 75 9.71 11.50 -4.61
N LEU A 76 9.15 11.93 -5.74
CA LEU A 76 9.91 12.14 -6.97
C LEU A 76 10.27 13.63 -7.11
N ILE A 77 11.56 13.94 -7.15
CA ILE A 77 12.07 15.28 -7.45
C ILE A 77 12.53 15.29 -8.90
N TYR A 78 12.02 16.24 -9.69
CA TYR A 78 12.44 16.44 -11.07
C TYR A 78 12.55 17.94 -11.37
N VAL A 79 13.48 18.29 -12.24
CA VAL A 79 13.63 19.67 -12.74
C VAL A 79 12.83 19.77 -14.02
N ALA A 80 11.77 20.57 -14.00
CA ALA A 80 11.01 20.86 -15.20
C ALA A 80 11.77 21.94 -16.00
N ASP A 81 12.13 21.64 -17.25
CA ASP A 81 12.51 22.68 -18.18
C ASP A 81 11.23 23.46 -18.59
N GLU A 82 11.35 24.78 -18.74
CA GLU A 82 10.22 25.69 -19.08
C GLU A 82 9.73 25.50 -20.53
N GLY A 83 10.38 24.63 -21.32
CA GLY A 83 9.92 24.21 -22.63
C GLY A 83 8.54 23.52 -22.62
N SER A 84 7.96 23.32 -23.82
CA SER A 84 6.67 22.61 -23.99
C SER A 84 6.74 21.25 -23.31
N ALA A 85 5.99 21.07 -22.22
CA ALA A 85 5.98 19.83 -21.46
C ALA A 85 5.44 18.69 -22.36
N PRO A 86 6.26 17.70 -22.73
CA PRO A 86 5.83 16.64 -23.61
C PRO A 86 4.70 15.82 -22.97
N ASN A 87 3.80 15.29 -23.80
CA ASN A 87 2.75 14.40 -23.32
C ASN A 87 3.33 13.03 -22.99
N SER A 88 2.90 12.46 -21.87
CA SER A 88 3.21 11.09 -21.49
C SER A 88 2.16 10.14 -22.10
N PRO A 89 2.57 8.97 -22.61
CA PRO A 89 1.65 8.00 -23.21
C PRO A 89 0.66 7.36 -22.21
N GLY A 90 0.82 7.63 -20.91
CA GLY A 90 0.08 6.92 -19.87
C GLY A 90 0.62 5.50 -19.65
N LEU A 91 0.17 4.87 -18.56
CA LEU A 91 0.61 3.55 -18.14
C LEU A 91 -0.51 2.86 -17.39
N ALA A 92 -0.87 1.65 -17.81
CA ALA A 92 -1.86 0.83 -17.11
C ALA A 92 -1.36 -0.62 -17.00
N GLY A 93 -1.33 -1.17 -15.80
CA GLY A 93 -0.89 -2.54 -15.53
C GLY A 93 0.07 -2.63 -14.34
N ASN A 94 0.62 -3.82 -14.11
CA ASN A 94 1.58 -4.07 -13.04
C ASN A 94 3.00 -3.81 -13.55
N PHE A 95 3.68 -2.84 -12.95
CA PHE A 95 5.05 -2.47 -13.30
C PHE A 95 5.87 -2.24 -12.04
N THR A 96 7.19 -2.39 -12.17
CA THR A 96 8.10 -1.86 -11.14
C THR A 96 8.15 -0.34 -11.23
N ILE A 97 8.50 0.33 -10.14
CA ILE A 97 8.70 1.79 -10.09
C ILE A 97 9.63 2.26 -11.22
N ARG A 98 10.74 1.54 -11.44
CA ARG A 98 11.72 1.84 -12.50
C ARG A 98 11.14 1.67 -13.91
N GLN A 99 10.42 0.57 -14.17
CA GLN A 99 9.78 0.35 -15.48
C GLN A 99 8.72 1.39 -15.76
N ALA A 100 7.86 1.65 -14.78
CA ALA A 100 6.80 2.65 -14.89
C ALA A 100 7.37 4.04 -15.20
N LEU A 101 8.41 4.45 -14.46
CA LEU A 101 9.09 5.73 -14.70
C LEU A 101 9.72 5.80 -16.09
N ALA A 102 10.40 4.74 -16.54
CA ALA A 102 10.98 4.69 -17.88
C ALA A 102 9.93 4.82 -18.99
N ILE A 103 8.75 4.20 -18.82
CA ILE A 103 7.65 4.30 -19.79
C ILE A 103 7.07 5.72 -19.80
N LEU A 104 6.89 6.33 -18.64
CA LEU A 104 6.36 7.70 -18.54
C LEU A 104 7.31 8.74 -19.15
N LEU A 105 8.63 8.51 -19.04
CA LEU A 105 9.69 9.38 -19.55
C LEU A 105 10.04 9.14 -21.03
N ARG A 106 9.56 8.07 -21.67
CA ARG A 106 10.01 7.65 -23.02
C ARG A 106 9.85 8.72 -24.12
N ASN A 107 8.99 9.71 -23.92
CA ASN A 107 8.75 10.80 -24.87
C ASN A 107 9.18 12.18 -24.31
N SER A 108 9.91 12.18 -23.19
CA SER A 108 10.19 13.40 -22.42
C SER A 108 11.53 14.07 -22.72
N GLY A 109 12.41 13.40 -23.47
CA GLY A 109 13.77 13.88 -23.74
C GLY A 109 14.78 13.59 -22.63
N PHE A 110 14.40 12.77 -21.64
CA PHE A 110 15.26 12.21 -20.59
C PHE A 110 15.55 10.72 -20.83
#